data_AF-A0A8T2VDN2-F1
#
_entry.id   AF-A0A8T2VDN2-F1
#
_cell.length_a   1.000
_cell.length_b   1.000
_cell.length_c   1.000
_cell.angle_alpha   90.00
_cell.angle_beta   90.00
_cell.angle_gamma   90.00
#
_symmetry.space_group_name_H-M   'P 1'
#
loop_
_entity.id
_entity.type
_entity.pdbx_description
1 polymer ?
#
loop_
_entity_poly.entity_id
_entity_poly.type
_entity_poly.pdbx_seq_one_letter_code
_entity_poly.pdbx_strand_id
1 'polypeptide(L)'
;MARVKKAARKLYPQNQEHGGPLLEGQGPALETKTYAKKRVKYHVKSLREIKRAQKIVGLLIPRLPFMRVVKEISANLCSLMKSNSFVNVKWQT
;
A
#
# COMPACT_ATOMS: atom_id res chain seq x y z
N MET A 1 -12.78 -45.60 44.48
CA MET A 1 -13.37 -45.81 43.14
C MET A 1 -13.06 -44.59 42.26
N ALA A 2 -11.94 -44.58 41.53
CA ALA A 2 -11.51 -43.43 40.72
C ALA A 2 -12.04 -43.55 39.28
N ARG A 3 -12.75 -42.52 38.80
CA ARG A 3 -13.40 -42.49 37.49
C ARG A 3 -12.47 -41.84 36.45
N VAL A 4 -11.76 -42.65 35.67
CA VAL A 4 -10.92 -42.17 34.56
C VAL A 4 -11.81 -41.70 33.41
N LYS A 5 -11.92 -40.39 33.20
CA LYS A 5 -12.50 -39.82 31.97
C LYS A 5 -11.44 -39.88 30.87
N LYS A 6 -11.58 -40.84 29.97
CA LYS A 6 -10.75 -40.99 28.76
C LYS A 6 -11.04 -39.81 27.82
N ALA A 7 -10.05 -38.94 27.60
CA ALA A 7 -10.17 -37.86 26.62
C ALA A 7 -10.12 -38.45 25.20
N ALA A 8 -11.21 -38.29 24.45
CA ALA A 8 -11.29 -38.71 23.06
C ALA A 8 -10.42 -37.78 22.18
N ARG A 9 -9.19 -38.22 21.86
CA ARG A 9 -8.41 -37.62 20.78
C ARG A 9 -9.08 -37.99 19.46
N LYS A 10 -9.78 -37.03 18.84
CA LYS A 10 -10.24 -37.13 17.45
C LYS A 10 -9.00 -37.21 16.56
N LEU A 11 -8.72 -38.41 16.04
CA LEU A 11 -7.81 -38.64 14.92
C LEU A 11 -8.51 -38.10 13.66
N TYR A 12 -8.06 -36.97 13.13
CA TYR A 12 -8.44 -36.57 11.78
C TYR A 12 -7.31 -36.94 10.82
N PRO A 13 -7.63 -37.55 9.66
CA PRO A 13 -6.65 -38.02 8.72
C PRO A 13 -6.07 -36.87 7.87
N GLN A 14 -4.95 -37.22 7.28
CA GLN A 14 -4.02 -36.49 6.44
C GLN A 14 -4.62 -36.09 5.08
N ASN A 15 -4.36 -34.84 4.69
CA ASN A 15 -4.24 -34.24 3.35
C ASN A 15 -5.07 -34.82 2.20
N GLN A 16 -5.94 -34.00 1.61
CA GLN A 16 -6.38 -34.13 0.22
C GLN A 16 -6.40 -32.76 -0.45
N GLU A 17 -5.43 -32.52 -1.32
CA GLU A 17 -5.39 -31.41 -2.28
C GLU A 17 -5.98 -31.89 -3.59
N HIS A 18 -7.19 -31.46 -4.00
CA HIS A 18 -7.68 -31.58 -5.37
C HIS A 18 -8.46 -30.32 -5.76
N GLY A 19 -8.04 -29.69 -6.85
CA GLY A 19 -8.60 -28.44 -7.37
C GLY A 19 -9.85 -28.60 -8.24
N GLY A 20 -10.64 -27.53 -8.29
CA GLY A 20 -11.77 -27.31 -9.21
C GLY A 20 -12.43 -25.95 -8.94
N PRO A 21 -12.96 -25.24 -9.95
CA PRO A 21 -13.23 -23.79 -9.86
C PRO A 21 -14.61 -23.51 -9.24
N LEU A 22 -14.65 -22.63 -8.22
CA LEU A 22 -15.90 -22.14 -7.65
C LEU A 22 -16.19 -20.73 -8.16
N LEU A 23 -17.21 -20.64 -9.01
CA LEU A 23 -17.84 -19.41 -9.49
C LEU A 23 -18.51 -18.66 -8.33
N GLU A 24 -18.59 -17.34 -8.50
CA GLU A 24 -19.10 -16.32 -7.59
C GLU A 24 -20.50 -16.58 -7.03
N GLY A 25 -20.70 -16.14 -5.78
CA GLY A 25 -22.00 -15.63 -5.34
C GLY A 25 -22.58 -16.33 -4.11
N GLN A 26 -22.64 -15.59 -3.00
CA GLN A 26 -23.46 -15.84 -1.80
C GLN A 26 -22.95 -16.95 -0.85
N GLY A 27 -21.86 -16.66 -0.14
CA GLY A 27 -21.61 -17.25 1.17
C GLY A 27 -22.22 -16.36 2.27
N PRO A 28 -22.65 -16.94 3.42
CA PRO A 28 -23.09 -16.14 4.57
C PRO A 28 -21.96 -15.18 4.94
N ALA A 29 -22.30 -13.93 5.26
CA ALA A 29 -21.35 -12.92 5.69
C ALA A 29 -20.51 -13.47 6.86
N LEU A 30 -19.35 -14.04 6.55
CA LEU A 30 -18.39 -14.49 7.55
C LEU A 30 -17.88 -13.23 8.19
N GLU A 31 -18.35 -12.95 9.41
CA GLU A 31 -17.75 -11.95 10.29
C GLU A 31 -16.24 -12.15 10.28
N THR A 32 -15.53 -11.31 9.52
CA THR A 32 -14.08 -11.36 9.50
C THR A 32 -13.63 -10.85 10.85
N LYS A 33 -13.39 -11.77 11.79
CA LYS A 33 -12.73 -11.47 13.07
C LYS A 33 -11.50 -10.63 12.72
N THR A 34 -11.53 -9.34 13.04
CA THR A 34 -10.46 -8.42 12.71
C THR A 34 -9.29 -8.73 13.62
N TYR A 35 -8.45 -9.68 13.24
CA TYR A 35 -7.21 -9.96 13.95
C TYR A 35 -6.39 -8.67 13.96
N ALA A 36 -6.02 -8.21 15.16
CA ALA A 36 -5.20 -7.03 15.31
C ALA A 36 -3.93 -7.17 14.47
N LYS A 37 -3.73 -6.25 13.51
CA LYS A 37 -2.58 -6.29 12.61
C LYS A 37 -1.30 -6.20 13.44
N LYS A 38 -0.46 -7.23 13.37
CA LYS A 38 0.84 -7.26 14.08
C LYS A 38 1.75 -6.16 13.55
N ARG A 39 2.27 -5.33 14.47
CA ARG A 39 3.23 -4.27 14.14
C ARG A 39 4.55 -4.89 13.65
N VAL A 40 5.06 -4.37 12.54
CA VAL A 40 6.35 -4.77 11.97
C VAL A 40 7.46 -3.91 12.55
N LYS A 41 8.63 -4.50 12.83
CA LYS A 41 9.81 -3.77 13.31
C LYS A 41 10.27 -2.74 12.26
N TYR A 42 10.69 -1.56 12.71
CA TYR A 42 11.07 -0.43 11.84
C TYR A 42 12.07 -0.83 10.74
N HIS A 43 13.20 -1.44 11.10
CA HIS A 43 14.25 -1.90 10.17
C HIS A 43 13.71 -2.80 9.03
N VAL A 44 12.73 -3.65 9.35
CA VAL A 44 12.11 -4.55 8.36
C VAL A 44 11.21 -3.79 7.39
N LYS A 45 10.51 -2.75 7.88
CA LYS A 45 9.69 -1.87 7.04
C LYS A 45 10.56 -1.03 6.10
N SER A 46 11.63 -0.41 6.62
CA SER A 46 12.55 0.41 5.83
C SER A 46 13.25 -0.39 4.71
N LEU A 47 13.76 -1.59 5.01
CA LEU A 47 14.39 -2.45 3.99
C LEU A 47 13.43 -2.86 2.87
N ARG A 48 12.15 -3.07 3.20
CA ARG A 48 11.10 -3.36 2.21
C ARG A 48 10.84 -2.16 1.30
N GLU A 49 10.78 -0.96 1.88
CA GLU A 49 10.59 0.28 1.14
C GLU A 49 11.77 0.57 0.20
N ILE A 50 13.02 0.38 0.65
CA ILE A 50 14.23 0.54 -0.18
C ILE A 50 14.18 -0.41 -1.39
N LYS A 51 13.94 -1.71 -1.17
CA LYS A 51 13.84 -2.69 -2.25
C LYS A 51 12.72 -2.36 -3.24
N ARG A 52 11.59 -1.85 -2.74
CA ARG A 52 10.46 -1.42 -3.59
C ARG A 52 10.83 -0.20 -4.43
N ALA A 53 11.43 0.82 -3.82
CA ALA A 53 11.83 2.06 -4.49
C ALA A 53 12.89 1.81 -5.55
N GLN A 54 13.85 0.90 -5.31
CA GLN A 54 14.89 0.53 -6.27
C GLN A 54 14.36 -0.29 -7.46
N LYS A 55 13.21 -0.96 -7.32
CA LYS A 55 12.60 -1.77 -8.39
C LYS A 55 11.72 -0.94 -9.34
N ILE A 56 11.17 0.18 -8.87
CA ILE A 56 10.21 1.01 -9.61
C ILE A 56 10.96 2.19 -10.24
N VAL A 57 10.68 2.50 -11.51
CA VAL A 57 11.29 3.63 -12.25
C VAL A 57 10.34 4.84 -12.33
N GLY A 58 9.64 5.12 -11.24
CA GLY A 58 8.62 6.18 -11.17
C GLY A 58 9.13 7.43 -10.47
N LEU A 59 8.54 8.59 -10.77
CA LEU A 59 8.77 9.80 -9.99
C LEU A 59 8.25 9.59 -8.57
N LEU A 60 9.09 9.87 -7.57
CA LEU A 60 8.74 9.74 -6.16
C LEU A 60 7.92 10.93 -5.65
N ILE A 61 7.97 12.06 -6.36
CA ILE A 61 7.26 13.29 -6.01
C ILE A 61 6.00 13.38 -6.89
N PRO A 62 4.81 13.68 -6.32
CA PRO A 62 3.60 13.85 -7.11
C PRO A 62 3.72 15.05 -8.07
N ARG A 63 3.18 14.91 -9.28
CA ARG A 63 3.32 15.90 -10.35
C ARG A 63 2.73 17.28 -10.00
N LEU A 64 1.52 17.31 -9.44
CA LEU A 64 0.80 18.57 -9.16
C LEU A 64 1.51 19.49 -8.12
N PRO A 65 1.90 19.01 -6.92
CA PRO A 65 2.61 19.85 -5.97
C PRO A 65 3.96 20.32 -6.51
N PHE A 66 4.70 19.45 -7.21
CA PHE A 66 5.96 19.83 -7.85
C PHE A 66 5.76 20.94 -8.89
N MET A 67 4.75 20.82 -9.75
CA MET A 67 4.44 21.83 -10.76
C MET A 67 4.06 23.18 -10.15
N ARG A 68 3.38 23.22 -9.00
CA ARG A 68 3.06 24.48 -8.29
C ARG A 68 4.32 25.22 -7.87
N VAL A 69 5.27 24.50 -7.27
CA VAL A 69 6.57 25.06 -6.85
C VAL A 69 7.34 25.60 -8.04
N VAL A 70 7.39 24.86 -9.16
CA VAL A 70 8.07 25.32 -10.38
C VAL A 70 7.47 26.63 -10.91
N LYS A 71 6.14 26.73 -10.92
CA LYS A 71 5.45 27.95 -11.38
C LYS A 71 5.73 29.15 -10.46
N GLU A 72 5.72 28.94 -9.16
CA GLU A 72 6.02 29.99 -8.17
C GLU A 72 7.45 30.53 -8.34
N ILE A 73 8.45 29.65 -8.39
CA ILE A 73 9.85 30.04 -8.59
C ILE A 73 10.01 30.77 -9.91
N SER A 74 9.40 30.26 -10.98
CA SER A 74 9.50 30.87 -12.32
C SER A 74 8.85 32.25 -12.36
N ALA A 75 7.71 32.44 -11.68
CA ALA A 75 7.07 33.75 -11.58
C ALA A 75 7.97 34.75 -10.86
N ASN A 76 8.62 34.35 -9.77
CA ASN A 76 9.56 35.19 -9.02
C ASN A 76 10.78 35.57 -9.87
N LEU A 77 11.34 34.62 -10.61
CA LEU A 77 12.47 34.87 -11.52
C LEU A 77 12.07 35.81 -12.68
N CYS A 78 10.90 35.60 -13.28
CA CYS A 78 10.42 36.48 -14.35
C CYS A 78 10.10 37.90 -13.87
N SER A 79 9.57 38.04 -12.66
CA SER A 79 9.32 39.34 -12.03
C SER A 79 10.63 40.11 -11.76
N LEU A 80 11.69 39.40 -11.35
CA LEU A 80 13.01 40.02 -11.16
C LEU A 80 13.62 40.53 -12.47
N MET A 81 13.34 39.85 -13.59
CA MET A 81 13.92 40.15 -14.90
C MET A 81 13.11 41.13 -15.77
N LYS A 82 11.85 41.44 -15.42
CA LYS A 82 11.00 42.37 -16.18
C LYS A 82 10.37 43.39 -15.24
N SER A 83 10.33 44.67 -15.62
CA SER A 83 9.55 45.68 -14.87
C SER A 83 8.07 45.29 -14.84
N ASN A 84 7.59 44.79 -13.70
CA ASN A 84 6.18 44.66 -13.28
C ASN A 84 5.16 44.28 -14.37
N SER A 85 5.46 43.30 -15.24
CA SER A 85 4.46 42.69 -16.12
C SER A 85 4.22 41.25 -15.73
N PHE A 86 2.96 40.91 -15.45
CA PHE A 86 2.53 39.56 -15.10
C PHE A 86 2.73 38.64 -16.32
N VAL A 87 3.85 37.93 -16.37
CA VAL A 87 4.14 36.99 -17.46
C VAL A 87 3.41 35.68 -17.18
N ASN A 88 2.28 35.46 -17.85
CA ASN A 88 1.65 34.14 -17.85
C ASN A 88 2.45 33.21 -18.77
N VAL A 89 3.46 32.54 -18.22
CA VAL A 89 4.28 31.57 -18.94
C VAL A 89 3.47 30.28 -19.15
N LYS A 90 3.20 29.93 -20.41
CA LYS A 90 2.48 28.72 -20.78
C LYS A 90 3.40 27.50 -20.65
N TRP A 91 3.02 26.55 -19.81
CA TRP A 91 3.77 25.30 -19.60
C TRP A 91 3.19 24.17 -20.47
N GLN A 92 4.06 23.45 -21.16
CA GLN A 92 3.68 22.23 -21.88
C GLN A 92 3.47 21.09 -20.89
N THR A 93 2.45 20.26 -21.14
CA THR A 93 2.07 19.10 -20.32
C THR A 93 2.56 17.80 -20.91
#